data_AF-A0A6A5ANC5-F1
#
_entry.id   AF-A0A6A5ANC5-F1
#
_cell.length_a   1.000
_cell.length_b   1.000
_cell.length_c   1.000
_cell.angle_alpha   90.00
_cell.angle_beta   90.00
_cell.angle_gamma   90.00
#
_symmetry.space_group_name_H-M   'P 1'
#
loop_
_entity.id
_entity.type
_entity.pdbx_description
1 polymer ?
#
loop_
_entity_poly.entity_id
_entity_poly.type
_entity_poly.pdbx_seq_one_letter_code
_entity_poly.pdbx_strand_id
1 'polypeptide(L)'
;STDDLSFSDALLQAVDADLTHQLQVDAKMMMAVVSAYMSWDYVGKIHVRITETQASHFAELPSLLECLPKPLSELQLEFHQVFTSGLHALYARDLQPKMDMRFHQSVLQWQYELSLQAYDYLEVHGSPLVALVQSLLKDKTLRRFRRGLSPPTFELMWRQVVRDMCDWIERGVTQKTFNDVGAMQLEKEVRHLSVLCGHFPAAGDVSLRAEFTRLDQMEARWTFCDWLNIRGQSQ
;
A
#
# COMPACT_ATOMS: atom_id res chain seq x y z
N SER A 1 -34.95 30.32 -31.28
CA SER A 1 -33.92 29.42 -31.81
C SER A 1 -33.55 28.48 -30.69
N THR A 2 -33.90 27.22 -30.84
CA THR A 2 -33.59 26.14 -29.92
C THR A 2 -32.09 25.92 -29.95
N ASP A 3 -31.43 26.16 -28.81
CA ASP A 3 -30.05 25.72 -28.57
C ASP A 3 -30.06 24.19 -28.56
N ASP A 4 -29.79 23.59 -29.72
CA ASP A 4 -29.54 22.17 -29.84
C ASP A 4 -28.20 21.89 -29.13
N LEU A 5 -28.28 21.60 -27.83
CA LEU A 5 -27.20 20.98 -27.07
C LEU A 5 -26.71 19.77 -27.86
N SER A 6 -25.50 19.89 -28.41
CA SER A 6 -24.86 18.81 -29.15
C SER A 6 -24.83 17.56 -28.29
N PHE A 7 -25.16 16.40 -28.86
CA PHE A 7 -25.09 15.12 -28.15
C PHE A 7 -23.71 14.88 -27.50
N SER A 8 -22.64 15.41 -28.11
CA SER A 8 -21.30 15.40 -27.53
C SER A 8 -21.20 16.21 -26.24
N ASP A 9 -21.84 17.37 -26.16
CA ASP A 9 -21.83 18.23 -24.97
C ASP A 9 -22.68 17.60 -23.85
N ALA A 10 -23.80 16.98 -24.19
CA ALA A 10 -24.62 16.22 -23.25
C ALA A 10 -23.87 14.99 -22.69
N LEU A 11 -23.09 14.29 -23.52
CA LEU A 11 -22.23 13.19 -23.07
C LEU A 11 -21.11 13.66 -22.16
N LEU A 12 -20.42 14.76 -22.51
CA LEU A 12 -19.37 15.33 -21.68
C LEU A 12 -19.92 15.77 -20.31
N GLN A 13 -21.07 16.44 -20.28
CA GLN A 13 -21.72 16.82 -19.03
C GLN A 13 -22.14 15.61 -18.19
N ALA A 14 -22.66 14.55 -18.82
CA ALA A 14 -23.03 13.32 -18.12
C ALA A 14 -21.80 12.63 -17.51
N VAL A 15 -20.68 12.58 -18.25
CA VAL A 15 -19.41 12.04 -17.75
C VAL A 15 -18.85 12.87 -16.60
N ASP A 16 -18.89 14.19 -16.70
CA ASP A 16 -18.41 15.10 -15.65
C ASP A 16 -19.27 15.01 -14.38
N ALA A 17 -20.59 14.88 -14.54
CA ALA A 17 -21.51 14.69 -13.43
C ALA A 17 -21.26 13.35 -12.71
N ASP A 18 -21.07 12.26 -13.46
CA ASP A 18 -20.76 10.95 -12.90
C ASP A 18 -19.39 10.94 -12.18
N LEU A 19 -18.37 11.54 -12.80
CA LEU A 19 -17.06 11.69 -12.16
C LEU A 19 -17.17 12.48 -10.85
N THR A 20 -17.90 13.59 -10.85
CA THR A 20 -18.12 14.41 -9.66
C THR A 20 -18.85 13.62 -8.57
N HIS A 21 -19.86 12.83 -8.94
CA HIS A 21 -20.57 11.97 -8.01
C HIS A 21 -19.65 10.91 -7.38
N GLN A 22 -18.83 10.23 -8.20
CA GLN A 22 -17.84 9.26 -7.70
C GLN A 22 -16.85 9.90 -6.73
N LEU A 23 -16.31 11.09 -7.06
CA LEU A 23 -15.42 11.83 -6.17
C LEU A 23 -16.06 12.16 -4.82
N GLN A 24 -17.35 12.50 -4.81
CA GLN A 24 -18.09 12.78 -3.57
C GLN A 24 -18.34 11.51 -2.74
N VAL A 25 -18.64 10.39 -3.39
CA VAL A 25 -18.77 9.09 -2.72
C VAL A 25 -17.46 8.71 -2.03
N ASP A 26 -16.34 8.86 -2.72
CA ASP A 26 -15.00 8.58 -2.19
C ASP A 26 -14.69 9.48 -0.99
N ALA A 27 -15.02 10.78 -1.08
CA ALA A 27 -14.83 11.72 0.02
C ALA A 27 -15.64 11.33 1.26
N LYS A 28 -16.93 10.98 1.08
CA LYS A 28 -17.80 10.52 2.18
C LYS A 28 -17.27 9.24 2.82
N MET A 29 -16.82 8.30 2.01
CA MET A 29 -16.27 7.04 2.49
C MET A 29 -14.95 7.25 3.25
N MET A 30 -14.04 8.09 2.74
CA MET A 30 -12.83 8.48 3.47
C MET A 30 -13.16 9.15 4.82
N MET A 31 -14.13 10.08 4.85
CA MET A 31 -14.57 10.70 6.09
C MET A 31 -15.15 9.70 7.09
N ALA A 32 -15.97 8.75 6.62
CA ALA A 32 -16.52 7.70 7.48
C ALA A 32 -15.42 6.80 8.06
N VAL A 33 -14.43 6.40 7.25
CA VAL A 33 -13.27 5.60 7.69
C VAL A 33 -12.44 6.38 8.72
N VAL A 34 -12.14 7.65 8.45
CA VAL A 34 -11.40 8.50 9.39
C VAL A 34 -12.18 8.67 10.70
N SER A 35 -13.49 8.93 10.62
CA SER A 35 -14.33 9.05 11.81
C SER A 35 -14.34 7.77 12.63
N ALA A 36 -14.47 6.61 12.00
CA ALA A 36 -14.44 5.32 12.69
C ALA A 36 -13.08 5.04 13.34
N TYR A 37 -11.97 5.39 12.68
CA TYR A 37 -10.64 5.31 13.27
C TYR A 37 -10.49 6.22 14.50
N MET A 38 -10.95 7.48 14.40
CA MET A 38 -10.89 8.42 15.52
C MET A 38 -11.77 7.96 16.69
N SER A 39 -12.95 7.40 16.42
CA SER A 39 -13.81 6.81 17.44
C SER A 39 -13.15 5.58 18.10
N TRP A 40 -12.50 4.71 17.32
CA TRP A 40 -11.72 3.58 17.84
C TRP A 40 -10.61 4.01 18.80
N ASP A 41 -9.80 4.99 18.38
CA ASP A 41 -8.70 5.54 19.19
C ASP A 41 -9.22 6.23 20.46
N TYR A 42 -10.31 6.99 20.33
CA TYR A 42 -10.94 7.69 21.45
C TYR A 42 -11.50 6.72 22.50
N VAL A 43 -12.17 5.64 22.09
CA VAL A 43 -12.65 4.60 23.01
C VAL A 43 -11.48 3.95 23.75
N GLY A 44 -10.36 3.70 23.06
CA GLY A 44 -9.13 3.21 23.70
C GLY A 44 -8.59 4.17 24.77
N LYS A 45 -8.58 5.48 24.49
CA LYS A 45 -8.16 6.51 25.45
C LYS A 45 -9.10 6.61 26.65
N ILE A 46 -10.41 6.47 26.46
CA ILE A 46 -11.38 6.43 27.56
C ILE A 46 -11.10 5.23 28.46
N HIS A 47 -10.89 4.04 27.87
CA HIS A 47 -10.58 2.84 28.63
C HIS A 47 -9.34 3.06 29.52
N VAL A 48 -8.23 3.52 28.95
CA VAL A 48 -7.00 3.81 29.72
C VAL A 48 -7.28 4.80 30.85
N ARG A 49 -8.00 5.88 30.58
CA ARG A 49 -8.29 6.92 31.57
C ARG A 49 -9.18 6.44 32.71
N ILE A 50 -10.16 5.57 32.44
CA ILE A 50 -10.98 4.94 33.49
C ILE A 50 -10.09 4.06 34.37
N THR A 51 -9.23 3.24 33.77
CA THR A 51 -8.30 2.37 34.50
C THR A 51 -7.34 3.17 35.39
N GLU A 52 -6.76 4.26 34.87
CA GLU A 52 -5.88 5.15 35.63
C GLU A 52 -6.61 5.85 36.79
N THR A 53 -7.83 6.32 36.54
CA THR A 53 -8.66 6.99 37.55
C THR A 53 -9.04 6.01 38.67
N GLN A 54 -9.39 4.78 38.31
CA GLN A 54 -9.69 3.73 39.28
C GLN A 54 -8.46 3.41 40.13
N ALA A 55 -7.29 3.21 39.51
CA ALA A 55 -6.07 2.93 40.24
C ALA A 55 -5.68 4.06 41.20
N SER A 56 -5.96 5.32 40.83
CA SER A 56 -5.55 6.50 41.60
C SER A 56 -6.52 6.86 42.74
N HIS A 57 -7.83 6.63 42.56
CA HIS A 57 -8.87 7.16 43.46
C HIS A 57 -9.83 6.11 44.01
N PHE A 58 -9.90 4.93 43.39
CA PHE A 58 -10.94 3.92 43.65
C PHE A 58 -10.38 2.49 43.69
N ALA A 59 -9.12 2.32 44.12
CA ALA A 59 -8.40 1.04 44.03
C ALA A 59 -9.08 -0.11 44.79
N GLU A 60 -9.83 0.19 45.85
CA GLU A 60 -10.54 -0.78 46.67
C GLU A 60 -11.99 -1.05 46.19
N LEU A 61 -12.48 -0.30 45.20
CA LEU A 61 -13.82 -0.48 44.64
C LEU A 61 -13.83 -1.48 43.47
N PRO A 62 -14.99 -2.09 43.16
CA PRO A 62 -15.17 -2.87 41.94
C PRO A 62 -14.83 -2.06 40.69
N SER A 63 -14.52 -2.77 39.61
CA SER A 63 -14.05 -2.14 38.38
C SER A 63 -15.08 -1.16 37.79
N LEU A 64 -14.67 0.09 37.58
CA LEU A 64 -15.50 1.11 36.94
C LEU A 64 -15.89 0.72 35.50
N LEU A 65 -15.07 -0.12 34.86
CA LEU A 65 -15.37 -0.66 33.53
C LEU A 65 -16.55 -1.64 33.54
N GLU A 66 -16.78 -2.34 34.66
CA GLU A 66 -17.93 -3.25 34.82
C GLU A 66 -19.24 -2.49 35.03
N CYS A 67 -19.17 -1.20 35.39
CA CYS A 67 -20.35 -0.35 35.53
C CYS A 67 -20.91 0.15 34.18
N LEU A 68 -20.22 -0.12 33.07
CA LEU A 68 -20.65 0.34 31.75
C LEU A 68 -21.73 -0.59 31.17
N PRO A 69 -22.76 -0.03 30.50
CA PRO A 69 -23.84 -0.83 29.91
C PRO A 69 -23.36 -1.73 28.76
N LYS A 70 -22.24 -1.39 28.13
CA LYS A 70 -21.57 -2.20 27.10
C LYS A 70 -20.05 -2.13 27.31
N PRO A 71 -19.31 -3.24 27.18
CA PRO A 71 -17.86 -3.22 27.28
C PRO A 71 -17.23 -2.30 26.22
N LEU A 72 -16.29 -1.44 26.64
CA LEU A 72 -15.58 -0.56 25.71
C LEU A 72 -14.78 -1.35 24.67
N SER A 73 -14.32 -2.55 25.00
CA SER A 73 -13.63 -3.45 24.08
C SER A 73 -14.50 -3.86 22.89
N GLU A 74 -15.79 -4.12 23.12
CA GLU A 74 -16.73 -4.46 22.04
C GLU A 74 -16.97 -3.26 21.12
N LEU A 75 -17.20 -2.08 21.71
CA LEU A 75 -17.38 -0.85 20.94
C LEU A 75 -16.13 -0.50 20.14
N GLN A 76 -14.95 -0.70 20.73
CA GLN A 76 -13.67 -0.53 20.06
C GLN A 76 -13.54 -1.51 18.89
N LEU A 77 -13.90 -2.78 19.07
CA LEU A 77 -13.87 -3.78 18.00
C LEU A 77 -14.80 -3.40 16.84
N GLU A 78 -16.01 -2.91 17.12
CA GLU A 78 -16.97 -2.47 16.10
C GLU A 78 -16.39 -1.33 15.25
N PHE A 79 -15.84 -0.29 15.88
CA PHE A 79 -15.17 0.78 15.15
C PHE A 79 -13.97 0.28 14.35
N HIS A 80 -13.21 -0.67 14.92
CA HIS A 80 -12.08 -1.30 14.23
C HIS A 80 -12.50 -2.00 12.94
N GLN A 81 -13.56 -2.80 13.00
CA GLN A 81 -14.10 -3.50 11.84
C GLN A 81 -14.60 -2.52 10.76
N VAL A 82 -15.30 -1.46 11.17
CA VAL A 82 -15.82 -0.45 10.23
C VAL A 82 -14.68 0.25 9.50
N PHE A 83 -13.65 0.74 10.21
CA PHE A 83 -12.59 1.48 9.55
C PHE A 83 -11.71 0.55 8.69
N THR A 84 -11.39 -0.66 9.15
CA THR A 84 -10.55 -1.61 8.39
C THR A 84 -11.25 -2.10 7.12
N SER A 85 -12.53 -2.48 7.24
CA SER A 85 -13.34 -2.92 6.08
C SER A 85 -13.54 -1.79 5.08
N GLY A 86 -13.84 -0.58 5.58
CA GLY A 86 -13.98 0.61 4.72
C GLY A 86 -12.66 0.97 4.02
N LEU A 87 -11.53 0.87 4.72
CA LEU A 87 -10.21 1.11 4.14
C LEU A 87 -9.88 0.10 3.03
N HIS A 88 -10.16 -1.18 3.28
CA HIS A 88 -9.97 -2.24 2.30
C HIS A 88 -10.86 -2.03 1.07
N ALA A 89 -12.13 -1.68 1.27
CA ALA A 89 -13.05 -1.43 0.16
C ALA A 89 -12.65 -0.20 -0.69
N LEU A 90 -12.14 0.88 -0.08
CA LEU A 90 -11.56 2.01 -0.82
C LEU A 90 -10.38 1.57 -1.70
N TYR A 91 -9.48 0.76 -1.13
CA TYR A 91 -8.31 0.25 -1.83
C TYR A 91 -8.69 -0.69 -3.00
N ALA A 92 -9.49 -1.72 -2.71
CA ALA A 92 -9.89 -2.75 -3.66
C ALA A 92 -10.72 -2.21 -4.83
N ARG A 93 -11.52 -1.17 -4.59
CA ARG A 93 -12.34 -0.55 -5.64
C ARG A 93 -11.54 0.38 -6.54
N ASP A 94 -10.77 1.30 -5.96
CA ASP A 94 -10.27 2.46 -6.72
C ASP A 94 -8.81 2.34 -7.16
N LEU A 95 -8.01 1.55 -6.43
CA LEU A 95 -6.56 1.56 -6.54
C LEU A 95 -6.01 0.19 -6.96
N GLN A 96 -6.38 -0.88 -6.27
CA GLN A 96 -5.84 -2.22 -6.49
C GLN A 96 -5.93 -2.67 -7.96
N PRO A 97 -7.09 -2.58 -8.66
CA PRO A 97 -7.20 -3.11 -10.03
C PRO A 97 -6.35 -2.30 -11.03
N LYS A 98 -6.25 -0.99 -10.82
CA LYS A 98 -5.43 -0.12 -11.67
C LYS A 98 -3.94 -0.42 -11.50
N MET A 99 -3.51 -0.66 -10.27
CA MET A 99 -2.12 -0.99 -9.99
C MET A 99 -1.76 -2.37 -10.51
N ASP A 100 -2.55 -3.40 -10.20
CA ASP A 100 -2.36 -4.78 -10.68
C ASP A 100 -2.22 -4.80 -12.22
N MET A 101 -3.14 -4.13 -12.92
CA MET A 101 -3.09 -4.03 -14.38
C MET A 101 -1.80 -3.37 -14.88
N ARG A 102 -1.32 -2.29 -14.23
CA ARG A 102 -0.06 -1.63 -14.62
C ARG A 102 1.14 -2.55 -14.38
N PHE A 103 1.18 -3.28 -13.28
CA PHE A 103 2.23 -4.27 -13.02
C PHE A 103 2.21 -5.35 -14.09
N HIS A 104 1.04 -5.94 -14.33
CA HIS A 104 0.86 -6.99 -15.34
C HIS A 104 1.35 -6.54 -16.73
N GLN A 105 0.99 -5.33 -17.16
CA GLN A 105 1.45 -4.77 -18.44
C GLN A 105 2.97 -4.51 -18.46
N SER A 106 3.53 -4.06 -17.34
CA SER A 106 4.95 -3.74 -17.26
C SER A 106 5.87 -4.96 -17.25
N VAL A 107 5.36 -6.15 -16.85
CA VAL A 107 6.17 -7.38 -16.78
C VAL A 107 6.90 -7.62 -18.10
N LEU A 108 6.28 -7.32 -19.24
CA LEU A 108 6.89 -7.49 -20.57
C LEU A 108 8.17 -6.67 -20.77
N GLN A 109 8.31 -5.56 -20.06
CA GLN A 109 9.46 -4.65 -20.16
C GLN A 109 10.60 -5.03 -19.21
N TRP A 110 10.35 -5.92 -18.24
CA TRP A 110 11.35 -6.34 -17.28
C TRP A 110 12.30 -7.37 -17.93
N GLN A 111 13.60 -7.14 -17.79
CA GLN A 111 14.66 -7.99 -18.34
C GLN A 111 15.69 -8.29 -17.25
N TYR A 112 15.97 -9.58 -17.05
CA TYR A 112 16.94 -10.06 -16.06
C TYR A 112 17.94 -11.07 -16.66
N GLU A 113 17.98 -11.16 -17.99
CA GLU A 113 19.08 -11.77 -18.71
C GLU A 113 19.86 -10.62 -19.35
N LEU A 114 20.84 -10.12 -18.62
CA LEU A 114 21.51 -8.85 -18.92
C LEU A 114 22.95 -9.05 -19.34
N SER A 115 23.39 -8.33 -20.37
CA SER A 115 24.83 -8.10 -20.59
C SER A 115 25.32 -7.01 -19.63
N LEU A 116 26.64 -6.93 -19.39
CA LEU A 116 27.22 -5.84 -18.61
C LEU A 116 26.87 -4.45 -19.17
N GLN A 117 26.83 -4.31 -20.50
CA GLN A 117 26.42 -3.06 -21.15
C GLN A 117 24.95 -2.71 -20.87
N ALA A 118 24.05 -3.70 -20.86
CA ALA A 118 22.64 -3.49 -20.54
C ALA A 118 22.46 -3.12 -19.05
N TYR A 119 23.25 -3.72 -18.16
CA TYR A 119 23.29 -3.36 -16.74
C TYR A 119 23.74 -1.91 -16.53
N ASP A 120 24.86 -1.50 -17.14
CA ASP A 120 25.35 -0.11 -17.07
C ASP A 120 24.33 0.89 -17.64
N TYR A 121 23.64 0.52 -18.72
CA TYR A 121 22.55 1.32 -19.28
C TYR A 121 21.42 1.53 -18.27
N LEU A 122 21.00 0.48 -17.55
CA LEU A 122 19.97 0.58 -16.51
C LEU A 122 20.43 1.39 -15.29
N GLU A 123 21.73 1.46 -15.00
CA GLU A 123 22.25 2.34 -13.95
C GLU A 123 22.04 3.82 -14.27
N VAL A 124 22.22 4.20 -15.55
CA VAL A 124 22.11 5.60 -16.00
C VAL A 124 20.66 5.98 -16.30
N HIS A 125 19.94 5.11 -17.00
CA HIS A 125 18.59 5.39 -17.50
C HIS A 125 17.47 4.94 -16.57
N GLY A 126 17.79 4.12 -15.57
CA GLY A 126 16.87 3.60 -14.59
C GLY A 126 16.15 2.33 -15.05
N SER A 127 15.71 1.56 -14.06
CA SER A 127 14.94 0.33 -14.27
C SER A 127 13.48 0.63 -14.65
N PRO A 128 12.88 -0.12 -15.61
CA PRO A 128 11.45 -0.08 -15.88
C PRO A 128 10.59 -0.36 -14.64
N LEU A 129 11.02 -1.28 -13.76
CA LEU A 129 10.31 -1.59 -12.52
C LEU A 129 10.34 -0.41 -11.56
N VAL A 130 11.50 0.21 -11.35
CA VAL A 130 11.62 1.39 -10.49
C VAL A 130 10.82 2.56 -11.05
N ALA A 131 10.87 2.80 -12.36
CA ALA A 131 10.11 3.85 -13.03
C ALA A 131 8.59 3.62 -12.88
N LEU A 132 8.13 2.38 -12.99
CA LEU A 132 6.73 2.02 -12.71
C LEU A 132 6.35 2.43 -11.28
N VAL A 133 7.10 2.01 -10.27
CA VAL A 133 6.77 2.33 -8.88
C VAL A 133 6.78 3.85 -8.64
N GLN A 134 7.77 4.57 -9.17
CA GLN A 134 7.80 6.03 -9.11
C GLN A 134 6.57 6.68 -9.76
N SER A 135 6.05 6.09 -10.85
CA SER A 135 4.81 6.55 -11.49
C SER A 135 3.58 6.30 -10.62
N LEU A 136 3.55 5.19 -9.87
CA LEU A 136 2.49 4.84 -8.93
C LEU A 136 2.46 5.82 -7.75
N LEU A 137 3.62 6.22 -7.23
CA LEU A 137 3.71 7.25 -6.18
C LEU A 137 3.16 8.61 -6.65
N LYS A 138 3.13 8.85 -7.96
CA LYS A 138 2.55 10.04 -8.59
C LYS A 138 1.08 9.83 -8.96
N ASP A 139 0.48 8.68 -8.69
CA ASP A 139 -0.92 8.42 -9.04
C ASP A 139 -1.86 9.40 -8.31
N LYS A 140 -2.86 9.92 -9.03
CA LYS A 140 -3.78 10.93 -8.50
C LYS A 140 -4.67 10.36 -7.40
N THR A 141 -5.13 9.10 -7.55
CA THR A 141 -5.99 8.43 -6.57
C THR A 141 -5.21 8.18 -5.28
N LEU A 142 -3.99 7.66 -5.37
CA LEU A 142 -3.13 7.44 -4.20
C LEU A 142 -2.83 8.75 -3.46
N ARG A 143 -2.48 9.82 -4.19
CA ARG A 143 -2.23 11.14 -3.58
C ARG A 143 -3.48 11.76 -2.95
N ARG A 144 -4.66 11.51 -3.52
CA ARG A 144 -5.94 11.92 -2.95
C ARG A 144 -6.21 11.20 -1.63
N PHE A 145 -6.02 9.89 -1.57
CA PHE A 145 -6.16 9.12 -0.34
C PHE A 145 -5.17 9.58 0.74
N ARG A 146 -3.92 9.86 0.37
CA ARG A 146 -2.93 10.45 1.29
C ARG A 146 -3.36 11.78 1.90
N ARG A 147 -4.13 12.59 1.17
CA ARG A 147 -4.62 13.89 1.63
C ARG A 147 -5.95 13.78 2.39
N GLY A 148 -6.79 12.81 2.05
CA GLY A 148 -8.14 12.66 2.60
C GLY A 148 -8.20 11.78 3.86
N LEU A 149 -7.24 10.87 4.03
CA LEU A 149 -7.14 10.01 5.20
C LEU A 149 -6.24 10.62 6.27
N SER A 150 -6.47 10.22 7.53
CA SER A 150 -5.53 10.54 8.61
C SER A 150 -4.19 9.81 8.40
N PRO A 151 -3.05 10.32 8.90
CA PRO A 151 -1.75 9.69 8.67
C PRO A 151 -1.70 8.20 9.10
N PRO A 152 -2.21 7.80 10.28
CA PRO A 152 -2.24 6.38 10.67
C PRO A 152 -3.11 5.52 9.75
N THR A 153 -4.27 6.04 9.35
CA THR A 153 -5.19 5.34 8.44
C THR A 153 -4.56 5.17 7.04
N PHE A 154 -3.86 6.19 6.56
CA PHE A 154 -3.15 6.12 5.29
C PHE A 154 -1.97 5.14 5.36
N GLU A 155 -1.21 5.11 6.44
CA GLU A 155 -0.12 4.15 6.61
C GLU A 155 -0.62 2.70 6.50
N LEU A 156 -1.75 2.36 7.15
CA LEU A 156 -2.34 1.03 7.06
C LEU A 156 -2.70 0.65 5.62
N MET A 157 -3.30 1.57 4.87
CA MET A 157 -3.57 1.36 3.44
C MET A 157 -2.26 1.20 2.66
N TRP A 158 -1.27 2.05 2.92
CA TRP A 158 0.01 2.03 2.23
C TRP A 158 0.75 0.71 2.42
N ARG A 159 0.75 0.15 3.63
CA ARG A 159 1.29 -1.19 3.89
C ARG A 159 0.60 -2.25 3.05
N GLN A 160 -0.72 -2.19 2.89
CA GLN A 160 -1.43 -3.12 2.01
C GLN A 160 -1.03 -2.93 0.53
N VAL A 161 -0.91 -1.68 0.07
CA VAL A 161 -0.44 -1.38 -1.29
C VAL A 161 0.95 -1.97 -1.53
N VAL A 162 1.86 -1.82 -0.57
CA VAL A 162 3.23 -2.34 -0.67
C VAL A 162 3.24 -3.86 -0.67
N ARG A 163 2.40 -4.53 0.13
CA ARG A 163 2.28 -6.00 0.12
C ARG A 163 1.85 -6.52 -1.24
N ASP A 164 0.75 -5.98 -1.78
CA ASP A 164 0.24 -6.37 -3.08
C ASP A 164 1.27 -6.05 -4.18
N MET A 165 1.96 -4.90 -4.08
CA MET A 165 3.06 -4.54 -4.98
C MET A 165 4.16 -5.61 -4.96
N CYS A 166 4.61 -6.04 -3.78
CA CYS A 166 5.61 -7.09 -3.66
C CYS A 166 5.12 -8.41 -4.29
N ASP A 167 3.87 -8.79 -4.05
CA ASP A 167 3.27 -9.99 -4.66
C ASP A 167 3.20 -9.87 -6.19
N TRP A 168 2.90 -8.69 -6.73
CA TRP A 168 2.86 -8.46 -8.18
C TRP A 168 4.25 -8.49 -8.80
N ILE A 169 5.26 -7.95 -8.12
CA ILE A 169 6.66 -8.04 -8.53
C ILE A 169 7.11 -9.50 -8.52
N GLU A 170 6.85 -10.23 -7.45
CA GLU A 170 7.17 -11.67 -7.34
C GLU A 170 6.54 -12.46 -8.49
N ARG A 171 5.24 -12.25 -8.78
CA ARG A 171 4.56 -12.90 -9.91
C ARG A 171 5.17 -12.56 -11.27
N GLY A 172 5.64 -11.32 -11.47
CA GLY A 172 6.26 -10.93 -12.74
C GLY A 172 7.69 -11.44 -12.88
N VAL A 173 8.47 -11.41 -11.79
CA VAL A 173 9.85 -11.91 -11.72
C VAL A 173 9.92 -13.41 -11.96
N THR A 174 9.00 -14.20 -11.38
CA THR A 174 8.95 -15.66 -11.57
C THR A 174 8.71 -16.10 -13.01
N GLN A 175 8.29 -15.20 -13.90
CA GLN A 175 8.12 -15.47 -15.33
C GLN A 175 9.38 -15.20 -16.17
N LYS A 176 10.48 -14.77 -15.53
CA LYS A 176 11.70 -14.33 -16.21
C LYS A 176 12.84 -15.32 -16.05
N THR A 177 13.72 -15.33 -17.04
CA THR A 177 15.04 -15.95 -16.96
C THR A 177 16.02 -15.00 -16.28
N PHE A 178 17.00 -15.58 -15.59
CA PHE A 178 18.00 -14.85 -14.82
C PHE A 178 19.41 -15.28 -15.21
N ASN A 179 20.31 -14.30 -15.29
CA ASN A 179 21.75 -14.52 -15.15
C ASN A 179 22.27 -13.73 -13.94
N ASP A 180 23.54 -13.91 -13.57
CA ASP A 180 24.15 -13.31 -12.38
C ASP A 180 23.95 -11.78 -12.32
N VAL A 181 24.14 -11.12 -13.46
CA VAL A 181 24.00 -9.66 -13.60
C VAL A 181 22.55 -9.23 -13.42
N GLY A 182 21.59 -10.02 -13.93
CA GLY A 182 20.17 -9.79 -13.69
C GLY A 182 19.74 -10.00 -12.25
N ALA A 183 20.34 -10.96 -11.55
CA ALA A 183 20.10 -11.16 -10.12
C ALA A 183 20.58 -9.95 -9.31
N MET A 184 21.78 -9.43 -9.61
CA MET A 184 22.31 -8.19 -9.01
C MET A 184 21.43 -6.97 -9.32
N GLN A 185 20.89 -6.89 -10.53
CA GLN A 185 19.96 -5.82 -10.90
C GLN A 185 18.67 -5.88 -10.07
N LEU A 186 18.08 -7.07 -9.89
CA LEU A 186 16.89 -7.24 -9.06
C LEU A 186 17.16 -6.89 -7.59
N GLU A 187 18.29 -7.30 -7.02
CA GLU A 187 18.72 -6.93 -5.66
C GLU A 187 18.74 -5.40 -5.48
N LYS A 188 19.37 -4.70 -6.43
CA LYS A 188 19.46 -3.25 -6.42
C LYS A 188 18.08 -2.60 -6.52
N GLU A 189 17.20 -3.12 -7.37
CA GLU A 189 15.82 -2.65 -7.52
C GLU A 189 15.03 -2.83 -6.21
N VAL A 190 15.03 -4.03 -5.62
CA VAL A 190 14.30 -4.34 -4.39
C VAL A 190 14.73 -3.42 -3.24
N ARG A 191 16.04 -3.20 -3.06
CA ARG A 191 16.57 -2.25 -2.06
C ARG A 191 16.09 -0.83 -2.31
N HIS A 192 16.17 -0.37 -3.56
CA HIS A 192 15.71 0.97 -3.93
C HIS A 192 14.20 1.12 -3.68
N LEU A 193 13.38 0.13 -4.08
CA LEU A 193 11.94 0.15 -3.89
C LEU A 193 11.56 0.18 -2.40
N SER A 194 12.27 -0.57 -1.56
CA SER A 194 12.07 -0.57 -0.10
C SER A 194 12.28 0.82 0.49
N VAL A 195 13.39 1.48 0.14
CA VAL A 195 13.69 2.86 0.54
C VAL A 195 12.62 3.82 0.00
N LEU A 196 12.32 3.75 -1.29
CA LEU A 196 11.36 4.64 -1.96
C LEU A 196 9.97 4.56 -1.31
N CYS A 197 9.51 3.35 -1.01
CA CYS A 197 8.20 3.14 -0.40
C CYS A 197 8.17 3.52 1.08
N GLY A 198 9.29 3.37 1.81
CA GLY A 198 9.40 3.76 3.21
C GLY A 198 9.25 5.26 3.43
N HIS A 199 9.74 6.08 2.50
CA HIS A 199 9.70 7.55 2.57
C HIS A 199 8.36 8.16 2.11
N PHE A 200 7.55 7.42 1.35
CA PHE A 200 6.37 7.97 0.69
C PHE A 200 5.26 8.51 1.62
N PRO A 201 4.96 7.88 2.78
CA PRO A 201 3.93 8.35 3.71
C PRO A 201 4.18 9.74 4.32
N ALA A 202 5.41 10.27 4.24
CA ALA A 202 5.84 11.61 4.66
C ALA A 202 5.65 11.98 6.15
N ALA A 203 4.90 11.21 6.95
CA ALA A 203 4.71 11.42 8.38
C ALA A 203 5.79 10.75 9.27
N GLY A 204 6.79 10.12 8.64
CA GLY A 204 7.87 9.37 9.28
C GLY A 204 8.31 8.20 8.37
N ASP A 205 9.52 7.69 8.59
CA ASP A 205 9.97 6.47 7.90
C ASP A 205 9.18 5.27 8.42
N VAL A 206 8.38 4.69 7.53
CA VAL A 206 7.63 3.46 7.85
C VAL A 206 8.54 2.28 7.57
N SER A 207 8.80 1.46 8.59
CA SER A 207 9.49 0.20 8.37
C SER A 207 8.58 -0.76 7.58
N LEU A 208 8.99 -1.05 6.35
CA LEU A 208 8.33 -1.97 5.41
C LEU A 208 9.11 -3.29 5.25
N ARG A 209 10.06 -3.57 6.16
CA ARG A 209 10.96 -4.72 6.04
C ARG A 209 10.20 -6.05 5.95
N ALA A 210 9.13 -6.19 6.71
CA ALA A 210 8.32 -7.41 6.71
C ALA A 210 7.67 -7.65 5.34
N GLU A 211 7.21 -6.58 4.69
CA GLU A 211 6.55 -6.62 3.40
C GLU A 211 7.51 -6.98 2.24
N PHE A 212 8.80 -6.61 2.34
CA PHE A 212 9.82 -6.93 1.34
C PHE A 212 10.53 -8.28 1.57
N THR A 213 10.36 -8.91 2.73
CA THR A 213 11.14 -10.10 3.15
C THR A 213 11.08 -11.24 2.12
N ARG A 214 9.95 -11.45 1.45
CA ARG A 214 9.83 -12.50 0.43
C ARG A 214 10.65 -12.21 -0.82
N LEU A 215 10.67 -10.96 -1.28
CA LEU A 215 11.51 -10.53 -2.41
C LEU A 215 12.99 -10.64 -2.06
N ASP A 216 13.38 -10.25 -0.85
CA ASP A 216 14.75 -10.40 -0.34
C ASP A 216 15.18 -11.88 -0.30
N GLN A 217 14.27 -12.80 0.08
CA GLN A 217 14.54 -14.24 0.08
C GLN A 217 14.67 -14.83 -1.33
N MET A 218 13.90 -14.32 -2.29
CA MET A 218 14.02 -14.75 -3.68
C MET A 218 15.38 -14.37 -4.25
N GLU A 219 15.81 -13.11 -4.07
CA GLU A 219 17.15 -12.63 -4.43
C GLU A 219 18.25 -13.55 -3.86
N ALA A 220 18.17 -13.84 -2.56
CA ALA A 220 19.13 -14.69 -1.87
C ALA A 220 19.16 -16.14 -2.43
N ARG A 221 18.04 -16.65 -2.92
CA ARG A 221 17.96 -17.98 -3.52
C ARG A 221 18.67 -18.05 -4.87
N TRP A 222 18.50 -17.03 -5.72
CA TRP A 222 19.13 -16.98 -7.04
C TRP A 222 20.65 -16.86 -6.92
N THR A 223 21.12 -15.96 -6.07
CA THR A 223 22.56 -15.82 -5.75
C THR A 223 23.18 -17.08 -5.12
N PHE A 224 22.41 -17.83 -4.31
CA PHE A 224 22.86 -19.09 -3.72
C PHE A 224 22.89 -20.28 -4.71
N CYS A 225 21.92 -20.36 -5.63
CA CYS A 225 21.92 -21.38 -6.69
C CYS A 225 23.16 -21.28 -7.59
N ASP A 226 23.67 -20.07 -7.84
CA ASP A 226 24.92 -19.85 -8.56
C ASP A 226 26.16 -20.26 -7.75
N TRP A 227 26.18 -19.99 -6.44
CA TRP A 227 27.28 -20.46 -5.57
C TRP A 227 27.44 -21.98 -5.58
N LEU A 228 26.33 -22.72 -5.65
CA LEU A 228 26.33 -24.18 -5.77
C LEU A 228 26.75 -24.66 -7.18
N ASN A 229 26.30 -23.99 -8.25
CA ASN A 229 26.69 -24.34 -9.62
C ASN A 229 28.19 -24.11 -9.88
N ILE A 230 28.77 -23.03 -9.34
CA ILE A 230 30.21 -22.72 -9.45
C ILE A 230 31.07 -23.77 -8.72
N ARG A 231 30.60 -24.29 -7.56
CA ARG A 231 31.29 -25.39 -6.86
C ARG A 231 31.08 -26.76 -7.50
N GLY A 232 29.94 -26.99 -8.14
CA GLY A 232 29.63 -28.23 -8.85
C GLY A 232 30.42 -28.43 -10.15
N GLN A 233 30.92 -27.35 -10.76
CA GLN A 233 31.81 -27.40 -11.92
C GLN A 233 33.32 -27.44 -11.56
N SER A 234 33.64 -27.42 -10.26
CA SER A 234 35.02 -27.48 -9.75
C SER A 234 35.40 -28.86 -9.18
N GLN A 235 34.71 -29.93 -9.58
CA GLN A 235 35.06 -31.33 -9.29
C GLN A 235 35.28 -32.12 -10.57
#